data_AF-M1Z3A0-F1
#
_entry.id   AF-M1Z3A0-F1
#
_cell.length_a   1.000
_cell.length_b   1.000
_cell.length_c   1.000
_cell.angle_alpha   90.00
_cell.angle_beta   90.00
_cell.angle_gamma   90.00
#
_symmetry.space_group_name_H-M   'P 1'
#
loop_
_entity.id
_entity.type
_entity.pdbx_description
1 polymer ?
#
loop_
_entity_poly.entity_id
_entity_poly.type
_entity_poly.pdbx_seq_one_letter_code
_entity_poly.pdbx_strand_id
1 'polypeptide(L)'
;MLEDKKTSKGPALRMWIRDRVVFLALIIFGFGAAAYILSPQVFPTHSIWLHPVKEFSLLIAMIGVVSLGYELFLRELTFNEYKDALQEIVNPDAVRLGIQGIYKNRSELGNATSFETLFKRVKHEIYIGGTSLLSISTGSRDLLREKVLSGVNVKLLLMDPQSPVVDLISRQAHGKSTFLNEIKTSILLLQKLQEEIESVESPTKGKFVVHTYRFIPSHSFISLDVQEPGGLIVADIGPYLGRNFQRPSIVLINKKHGLYDHYRDLNDSMWLESKPLTPSWLVGEGPKTRTQVFASGKDTEVHDPETESWRTAEICQGSDDWRGIKGSMWVWIREQVTLEEAKTGTQHGFRLKFDIPPGTKAMPRAELFLRADDVCRVTVNDVGLKQDYGGAEYPEPFIINCDDFLREGTNEIHFEVINYAKPDAAAPEDNPSGLIYRLHLEYLEG
;
A
#
# COMPACT_ATOMS: atom_id res chain seq x y z
N MET A 1 -37.28 -8.34 -7.87
CA MET A 1 -37.34 -8.61 -9.32
C MET A 1 -36.44 -7.58 -9.98
N LEU A 2 -35.68 -8.01 -11.00
CA LEU A 2 -34.53 -7.37 -11.66
C LEU A 2 -33.18 -7.54 -10.93
N GLU A 3 -32.49 -8.58 -11.39
CA GLU A 3 -31.07 -8.88 -11.24
C GLU A 3 -30.19 -7.73 -11.74
N ASP A 4 -29.07 -7.49 -11.07
CA ASP A 4 -27.89 -6.91 -11.72
C ASP A 4 -26.65 -7.74 -11.33
N LYS A 5 -26.53 -8.92 -11.95
CA LYS A 5 -25.32 -9.75 -11.95
C LYS A 5 -24.30 -9.10 -12.88
N LYS A 6 -23.49 -8.16 -12.36
CA LYS A 6 -22.27 -7.72 -13.05
C LYS A 6 -21.10 -8.66 -12.74
N THR A 7 -20.76 -9.43 -13.75
CA THR A 7 -19.69 -10.42 -13.81
C THR A 7 -18.30 -9.75 -13.76
N SER A 8 -17.53 -10.01 -12.71
CA SER A 8 -16.07 -9.74 -12.65
C SER A 8 -15.22 -10.81 -13.36
N LYS A 9 -15.82 -11.60 -14.28
CA LYS A 9 -15.19 -12.79 -14.91
C LYS A 9 -14.37 -12.48 -16.17
N GLY A 10 -13.76 -11.30 -16.29
CA GLY A 10 -13.05 -10.89 -17.51
C GLY A 10 -11.63 -11.48 -17.66
N PRO A 11 -10.73 -11.32 -16.66
CA PRO A 11 -9.34 -11.74 -16.79
C PRO A 11 -9.14 -13.25 -16.58
N ALA A 12 -9.78 -13.82 -15.57
CA ALA A 12 -9.63 -15.22 -15.19
C ALA A 12 -10.17 -16.19 -16.26
N LEU A 13 -11.28 -15.84 -16.91
CA LEU A 13 -11.86 -16.68 -17.97
C LEU A 13 -10.97 -16.70 -19.23
N ARG A 14 -10.32 -15.58 -19.56
CA ARG A 14 -9.42 -15.49 -20.72
C ARG A 14 -8.14 -16.29 -20.51
N MET A 15 -7.54 -16.19 -19.32
CA MET A 15 -6.38 -17.00 -18.95
C MET A 15 -6.73 -18.50 -18.97
N TRP A 16 -7.88 -18.86 -18.41
CA TRP A 16 -8.37 -20.25 -18.39
C TRP A 16 -8.63 -20.83 -19.79
N ILE A 17 -9.19 -20.05 -20.72
CA ILE A 17 -9.38 -20.49 -22.10
C ILE A 17 -8.03 -20.67 -22.81
N ARG A 18 -7.10 -19.72 -22.63
CA ARG A 18 -5.75 -19.78 -23.23
C ARG A 18 -5.02 -21.06 -22.82
N ASP A 19 -4.99 -21.35 -21.52
CA ASP A 19 -4.23 -22.48 -21.00
C ASP A 19 -4.79 -23.82 -21.53
N ARG A 20 -6.12 -23.91 -21.75
CA ARG A 20 -6.75 -25.08 -22.38
C ARG A 20 -6.43 -25.21 -23.86
N VAL A 21 -6.37 -24.11 -24.62
CA VAL A 21 -6.03 -24.15 -26.05
C VAL A 21 -4.56 -24.53 -26.26
N VAL A 22 -3.65 -23.97 -25.45
CA VAL A 22 -2.22 -24.33 -25.49
C VAL A 22 -2.03 -25.79 -25.09
N PHE A 23 -2.71 -26.24 -24.04
CA PHE A 23 -2.67 -27.64 -23.61
C PHE A 23 -3.19 -28.59 -24.70
N LEU A 24 -4.28 -28.24 -25.37
CA LEU A 24 -4.82 -29.04 -26.47
C LEU A 24 -3.84 -29.11 -27.66
N ALA A 25 -3.21 -27.98 -28.02
CA ALA A 25 -2.21 -27.95 -29.09
C ALA A 25 -0.98 -28.83 -28.77
N LEU A 26 -0.53 -28.84 -27.51
CA LEU A 26 0.55 -29.72 -27.04
C LEU A 26 0.16 -31.19 -27.09
N ILE A 27 -1.07 -31.55 -26.74
CA ILE A 27 -1.58 -32.92 -26.84
C ILE A 27 -1.62 -33.38 -28.30
N ILE A 28 -2.16 -32.55 -29.19
CA ILE A 28 -2.26 -32.87 -30.62
C ILE A 28 -0.86 -33.07 -31.21
N PHE A 29 0.08 -32.18 -30.88
CA PHE A 29 1.48 -32.33 -31.28
C PHE A 29 2.10 -33.61 -30.75
N GLY A 30 1.98 -33.86 -29.43
CA GLY A 30 2.55 -35.03 -28.76
C GLY A 30 2.01 -36.34 -29.33
N PHE A 31 0.71 -36.40 -29.61
CA PHE A 31 0.07 -37.55 -30.23
C PHE A 31 0.59 -37.81 -31.65
N GLY A 32 0.65 -36.76 -32.49
CA GLY A 32 1.19 -36.87 -33.85
C GLY A 32 2.67 -37.29 -33.87
N ALA A 33 3.50 -36.70 -33.01
CA ALA A 33 4.92 -37.03 -32.89
C ALA A 33 5.14 -38.47 -32.39
N ALA A 34 4.39 -38.88 -31.36
CA ALA A 34 4.47 -40.25 -30.83
C ALA A 34 4.02 -41.28 -31.88
N ALA A 35 2.90 -41.05 -32.57
CA ALA A 35 2.41 -41.94 -33.62
C ALA A 35 3.41 -42.05 -34.79
N TYR A 36 4.06 -40.94 -35.16
CA TYR A 36 5.11 -40.94 -36.18
C TYR A 36 6.32 -41.80 -35.78
N ILE A 37 6.84 -41.61 -34.55
CA ILE A 37 8.02 -42.32 -34.03
C ILE A 37 7.74 -43.80 -33.79
N LEU A 38 6.54 -44.15 -33.29
CA LEU A 38 6.16 -45.52 -32.92
C LEU A 38 5.63 -46.33 -34.12
N SER A 39 5.17 -45.69 -35.19
CA SER A 39 4.67 -46.38 -36.40
C SER A 39 5.60 -47.48 -36.96
N PRO A 40 6.95 -47.37 -36.97
CA PRO A 40 7.84 -48.42 -37.46
C PRO A 40 7.94 -49.62 -36.52
N GLN A 41 7.58 -49.47 -35.24
CA GLN A 41 7.58 -50.54 -34.26
C GLN A 41 6.27 -51.35 -34.30
N VAL A 42 5.18 -50.73 -34.76
CA VAL A 42 3.85 -51.34 -34.82
C VAL A 42 3.56 -51.94 -36.20
N PHE A 43 4.04 -51.32 -37.28
CA PHE A 43 3.84 -51.80 -38.64
C PHE A 43 5.15 -52.34 -39.25
N PRO A 44 5.12 -53.53 -39.88
CA PRO A 44 6.27 -54.05 -40.63
C PRO A 44 6.75 -53.07 -41.70
N THR A 45 8.05 -53.05 -41.98
CA THR A 45 8.69 -52.15 -42.96
C THR A 45 8.14 -52.27 -44.40
N HIS A 46 7.48 -53.38 -44.72
CA HIS A 46 6.83 -53.64 -46.02
C HIS A 46 5.31 -53.43 -45.99
N SER A 47 4.75 -52.90 -44.89
CA SER A 47 3.32 -52.65 -44.77
C SER A 47 2.91 -51.46 -45.64
N ILE A 48 1.88 -51.66 -46.47
CA ILE A 48 1.24 -50.61 -47.25
C ILE A 48 0.65 -49.47 -46.38
N TRP A 49 0.45 -49.72 -45.07
CA TRP A 49 -0.11 -48.76 -44.13
C TRP A 49 0.93 -47.88 -43.42
N LEU A 50 2.22 -48.26 -43.47
CA LEU A 50 3.27 -47.53 -42.76
C LEU A 50 3.43 -46.10 -43.29
N HIS A 51 3.42 -45.92 -44.61
CA HIS A 51 3.56 -44.61 -45.25
C HIS A 51 2.35 -43.68 -44.99
N PRO A 52 1.10 -44.12 -45.22
CA PRO A 52 -0.08 -43.31 -44.90
C PRO A 52 -0.14 -42.88 -43.43
N VAL A 53 0.17 -43.78 -42.49
CA VAL A 53 0.12 -43.47 -41.05
C VAL A 53 1.19 -42.44 -40.67
N LYS A 54 2.40 -42.53 -41.25
CA LYS A 54 3.45 -41.53 -41.02
C LYS A 54 3.08 -40.16 -41.57
N GLU A 55 2.58 -40.08 -42.79
CA GLU A 55 2.17 -38.81 -43.40
C GLU A 55 1.02 -38.17 -42.62
N PHE A 56 0.05 -38.96 -42.19
CA PHE A 56 -1.07 -38.46 -41.38
C PHE A 56 -0.62 -38.02 -39.98
N SER A 57 0.30 -38.75 -39.35
CA SER A 57 0.86 -38.39 -38.04
C SER A 57 1.67 -37.09 -38.11
N LEU A 58 2.42 -36.91 -39.21
CA LEU A 58 3.18 -35.68 -39.47
C LEU A 58 2.25 -34.48 -39.73
N LEU A 59 1.15 -34.69 -40.45
CA LEU A 59 0.11 -33.67 -40.63
C LEU A 59 -0.48 -33.23 -39.27
N ILE A 60 -0.82 -34.18 -38.40
CA ILE A 60 -1.36 -33.90 -37.04
C ILE A 60 -0.33 -33.12 -36.21
N ALA A 61 0.94 -33.53 -36.23
CA ALA A 61 2.00 -32.84 -35.52
C ALA A 61 2.17 -31.39 -36.04
N MET A 62 2.12 -31.20 -37.36
CA MET A 62 2.23 -29.87 -37.98
C MET A 62 1.05 -28.96 -37.59
N ILE A 63 -0.18 -29.49 -37.51
CA ILE A 63 -1.34 -28.74 -37.02
C ILE A 63 -1.11 -28.28 -35.57
N GLY A 64 -0.54 -29.15 -34.72
CA GLY A 64 -0.18 -28.80 -33.34
C GLY A 64 0.85 -27.66 -33.27
N VAL A 65 1.92 -27.72 -34.06
CA VAL A 65 2.97 -26.68 -34.10
C VAL A 65 2.43 -25.35 -34.62
N VAL A 66 1.65 -25.36 -35.71
CA VAL A 66 1.07 -24.13 -36.28
C VAL A 66 0.08 -23.50 -35.31
N SER A 67 -0.75 -24.30 -34.63
CA SER A 67 -1.70 -23.81 -33.62
C SER A 67 -0.98 -23.20 -32.40
N LEU A 68 0.12 -23.83 -31.96
CA LEU A 68 0.95 -23.34 -30.87
C LEU A 68 1.65 -22.01 -31.26
N GLY A 69 2.21 -21.95 -32.47
CA GLY A 69 2.83 -20.73 -33.00
C GLY A 69 1.83 -19.59 -33.17
N TYR A 70 0.60 -19.89 -33.59
CA TYR A 70 -0.47 -18.90 -33.69
C TYR A 70 -0.85 -18.30 -32.33
N GLU A 71 -1.06 -19.14 -31.30
CA GLU A 71 -1.45 -18.65 -29.97
C GLU A 71 -0.30 -17.96 -29.22
N LEU A 72 0.93 -18.47 -29.31
CA LEU A 72 2.08 -17.93 -28.57
C LEU A 72 2.70 -16.70 -29.25
N PHE A 73 2.79 -16.67 -30.58
CA PHE A 73 3.48 -15.58 -31.28
C PHE A 73 2.52 -14.62 -31.93
N LEU A 74 1.67 -15.10 -32.84
CA LEU A 74 0.82 -14.21 -33.62
C LEU A 74 -0.21 -13.53 -32.72
N ARG A 75 -0.90 -14.28 -31.86
CA ARG A 75 -1.91 -13.67 -31.00
C ARG A 75 -1.28 -12.75 -29.96
N GLU A 76 -0.18 -13.11 -29.32
CA GLU A 76 0.40 -12.29 -28.26
C GLU A 76 1.04 -10.99 -28.78
N LEU A 77 1.82 -11.06 -29.87
CA LEU A 77 2.40 -9.87 -30.51
C LEU A 77 1.30 -8.99 -31.11
N THR A 78 0.39 -9.59 -31.89
CA THR A 78 -0.65 -8.83 -32.59
C THR A 78 -1.65 -8.24 -31.60
N PHE A 79 -2.10 -8.97 -30.56
CA PHE A 79 -3.14 -8.45 -29.68
C PHE A 79 -2.62 -7.37 -28.72
N ASN A 80 -1.33 -7.41 -28.32
CA ASN A 80 -0.73 -6.35 -27.50
C ASN A 80 -0.48 -5.09 -28.34
N GLU A 81 0.13 -5.23 -29.53
CA GLU A 81 0.36 -4.09 -30.43
C GLU A 81 -0.96 -3.45 -30.90
N TYR A 82 -1.96 -4.26 -31.25
CA TYR A 82 -3.28 -3.74 -31.61
C TYR A 82 -4.00 -3.15 -30.40
N LYS A 83 -3.85 -3.69 -29.18
CA LYS A 83 -4.47 -3.10 -27.98
C LYS A 83 -3.84 -1.76 -27.63
N ASP A 84 -2.52 -1.63 -27.74
CA ASP A 84 -1.83 -0.37 -27.49
C ASP A 84 -2.20 0.66 -28.56
N ALA A 85 -2.20 0.27 -29.84
CA ALA A 85 -2.70 1.10 -30.93
C ALA A 85 -4.20 1.43 -30.79
N LEU A 86 -5.03 0.49 -30.34
CA LEU A 86 -6.46 0.72 -30.08
C LEU A 86 -6.67 1.60 -28.85
N GLN A 87 -5.87 1.52 -27.79
CA GLN A 87 -5.95 2.45 -26.65
C GLN A 87 -5.54 3.86 -27.08
N GLU A 88 -4.55 3.97 -27.98
CA GLU A 88 -4.14 5.23 -28.59
C GLU A 88 -5.24 5.82 -29.51
N ILE A 89 -5.96 4.96 -30.25
CA ILE A 89 -7.08 5.35 -31.13
C ILE A 89 -8.39 5.61 -30.36
N VAL A 90 -8.65 4.89 -29.27
CA VAL A 90 -9.91 4.96 -28.49
C VAL A 90 -9.89 6.08 -27.46
N ASN A 91 -8.70 6.57 -27.06
CA ASN A 91 -8.59 7.71 -26.15
C ASN A 91 -7.62 8.80 -26.66
N PRO A 92 -7.84 9.33 -27.89
CA PRO A 92 -6.95 10.30 -28.51
C PRO A 92 -6.88 11.59 -27.69
N ASP A 93 -7.95 11.94 -26.97
CA ASP A 93 -7.97 13.08 -26.06
C ASP A 93 -7.11 12.85 -24.82
N ALA A 94 -7.12 11.68 -24.18
CA ALA A 94 -6.24 11.41 -23.04
C ALA A 94 -4.77 11.49 -23.44
N VAL A 95 -4.41 10.88 -24.58
CA VAL A 95 -3.06 10.94 -25.13
C VAL A 95 -2.71 12.38 -25.49
N ARG A 96 -3.59 13.13 -26.17
CA ARG A 96 -3.39 14.55 -26.51
C ARG A 96 -3.19 15.42 -25.26
N LEU A 97 -3.95 15.15 -24.21
CA LEU A 97 -3.90 15.86 -22.93
C LEU A 97 -2.69 15.47 -22.06
N GLY A 98 -1.87 14.51 -22.48
CA GLY A 98 -0.68 14.07 -21.73
C GLY A 98 -1.02 13.19 -20.52
N ILE A 99 -2.19 12.54 -20.53
CA ILE A 99 -2.58 11.58 -19.51
C ILE A 99 -1.96 10.23 -19.86
N GLN A 100 -0.99 9.81 -19.05
CA GLN A 100 -0.35 8.49 -19.18
C GLN A 100 -1.22 7.38 -18.58
N GLY A 101 -1.99 7.69 -17.53
CA GLY A 101 -2.87 6.72 -16.89
C GLY A 101 -3.90 7.37 -15.97
N ILE A 102 -5.06 6.73 -15.85
CA ILE A 102 -6.11 7.06 -14.89
C ILE A 102 -6.35 5.81 -14.05
N TYR A 103 -6.26 5.96 -12.74
CA TYR A 103 -6.36 4.89 -11.76
C TYR A 103 -7.55 5.16 -10.85
N LYS A 104 -8.31 4.14 -10.50
CA LYS A 104 -9.52 4.29 -9.67
C LYS A 104 -9.16 4.59 -8.22
N ASN A 105 -8.03 4.06 -7.75
CA ASN A 105 -7.54 4.23 -6.39
C ASN A 105 -6.02 4.09 -6.31
N ARG A 106 -5.46 4.45 -5.15
CA ARG A 106 -4.02 4.37 -4.88
C ARG A 106 -3.44 2.95 -4.92
N SER A 107 -4.23 1.91 -4.66
CA SER A 107 -3.77 0.53 -4.74
C SER A 107 -3.52 0.13 -6.21
N GLU A 108 -4.42 0.53 -7.10
CA GLU A 108 -4.25 0.32 -8.54
C GLU A 108 -3.04 1.10 -9.09
N LEU A 109 -2.86 2.35 -8.64
CA LEU A 109 -1.67 3.15 -8.95
C LEU A 109 -0.39 2.48 -8.42
N GLY A 110 -0.39 2.04 -7.16
CA GLY A 110 0.78 1.41 -6.52
C GLY A 110 1.21 0.10 -7.18
N ASN A 111 0.25 -0.68 -7.69
CA ASN A 111 0.52 -1.89 -8.49
C ASN A 111 1.12 -1.56 -9.86
N ALA A 112 0.71 -0.45 -10.47
CA ALA A 112 1.23 -0.03 -11.77
C ALA A 112 2.58 0.68 -11.66
N THR A 113 2.80 1.47 -10.62
CA THR A 113 4.06 2.18 -10.38
C THR A 113 4.24 2.43 -8.88
N SER A 114 5.22 1.77 -8.26
CA SER A 114 5.51 1.98 -6.85
C SER A 114 6.17 3.35 -6.62
N PHE A 115 5.89 3.94 -5.44
CA PHE A 115 6.52 5.19 -5.00
C PHE A 115 8.04 5.12 -4.98
N GLU A 116 8.60 3.97 -4.61
CA GLU A 116 10.04 3.75 -4.60
C GLU A 116 10.63 3.80 -6.02
N THR A 117 9.95 3.20 -7.01
CA THR A 117 10.37 3.27 -8.42
C THR A 117 10.30 4.70 -8.95
N LEU A 118 9.27 5.46 -8.58
CA LEU A 118 9.15 6.87 -8.95
C LEU A 118 10.33 7.68 -8.41
N PHE A 119 10.63 7.55 -7.12
CA PHE A 119 11.65 8.38 -6.44
C PHE A 119 13.06 8.00 -6.87
N LYS A 120 13.30 6.73 -7.23
CA LYS A 120 14.59 6.27 -7.78
C LYS A 120 15.00 7.04 -9.03
N ARG A 121 14.04 7.44 -9.88
CA ARG A 121 14.29 8.11 -11.16
C ARG A 121 14.55 9.62 -11.05
N VAL A 122 14.25 10.22 -9.89
CA VAL A 122 14.33 11.67 -9.68
C VAL A 122 15.77 12.14 -9.61
N LYS A 123 16.06 13.26 -10.29
CA LYS A 123 17.39 13.86 -10.38
C LYS A 123 17.52 15.19 -9.65
N HIS A 124 16.49 16.03 -9.65
CA HIS A 124 16.61 17.43 -9.24
C HIS A 124 15.59 17.84 -8.17
N GLU A 125 14.32 17.51 -8.34
CA GLU A 125 13.27 17.96 -7.44
C GLU A 125 12.14 16.95 -7.23
N ILE A 126 11.76 16.78 -5.96
CA ILE A 126 10.54 16.12 -5.52
C ILE A 126 9.66 17.19 -4.87
N TYR A 127 8.44 17.36 -5.38
CA TYR A 127 7.45 18.26 -4.80
C TYR A 127 6.15 17.51 -4.49
N ILE A 128 5.80 17.40 -3.21
CA ILE A 128 4.63 16.63 -2.75
C ILE A 128 3.66 17.56 -2.04
N GLY A 129 2.41 17.58 -2.50
CA GLY A 129 1.32 18.32 -1.88
C GLY A 129 0.20 17.39 -1.43
N GLY A 130 -0.31 17.58 -0.22
CA GLY A 130 -1.44 16.78 0.27
C GLY A 130 -2.09 17.37 1.50
N THR A 131 -3.08 16.66 2.04
CA THR A 131 -3.82 17.13 3.22
C THR A 131 -3.04 16.87 4.50
N SER A 132 -2.84 15.60 4.88
CA SER A 132 -2.03 15.26 6.07
C SER A 132 -0.59 14.86 5.76
N LEU A 133 -0.30 14.30 4.58
CA LEU A 133 1.01 13.70 4.24
C LEU A 133 1.50 12.58 5.17
N LEU A 134 0.68 12.08 6.10
CA LEU A 134 1.11 11.09 7.10
C LEU A 134 1.75 9.82 6.50
N SER A 135 1.31 9.34 5.33
CA SER A 135 1.92 8.16 4.68
C SER A 135 3.33 8.44 4.18
N ILE A 136 3.60 9.67 3.75
CA ILE A 136 4.91 10.11 3.29
C ILE A 136 5.84 10.29 4.48
N SER A 137 5.36 10.93 5.56
CA SER A 137 6.16 11.16 6.76
C SER A 137 6.49 9.88 7.54
N THR A 138 5.67 8.83 7.46
CA THR A 138 5.96 7.53 8.11
C THR A 138 6.64 6.54 7.17
N GLY A 139 6.14 6.37 5.95
CA GLY A 139 6.54 5.27 5.05
C GLY A 139 7.65 5.62 4.05
N SER A 140 7.96 6.92 3.87
CA SER A 140 8.98 7.37 2.91
C SER A 140 10.05 8.25 3.55
N ARG A 141 10.12 8.29 4.88
CA ARG A 141 11.07 9.11 5.64
C ARG A 141 12.51 8.88 5.22
N ASP A 142 12.96 7.63 5.25
CA ASP A 142 14.37 7.30 4.97
C ASP A 142 14.73 7.56 3.51
N LEU A 143 13.79 7.30 2.59
CA LEU A 143 13.95 7.59 1.17
C LEU A 143 14.04 9.10 0.88
N LEU A 144 13.23 9.92 1.55
CA LEU A 144 13.33 11.39 1.47
C LEU A 144 14.68 11.87 2.01
N ARG A 145 15.12 11.34 3.15
CA ARG A 145 16.43 11.64 3.73
C ARG A 145 17.56 11.34 2.74
N GLU A 146 17.57 10.12 2.20
CA GLU A 146 18.58 9.68 1.23
C GLU A 146 18.62 10.61 0.00
N LYS A 147 17.45 10.96 -0.55
CA LYS A 147 17.35 11.83 -1.73
C LYS A 147 17.85 13.24 -1.47
N VAL A 148 17.55 13.80 -0.31
CA VAL A 148 18.07 15.12 0.08
C VAL A 148 19.58 15.08 0.24
N LEU A 149 20.10 14.05 0.91
CA LEU A 149 21.55 13.89 1.09
C LEU A 149 22.29 13.64 -0.24
N SER A 150 21.61 13.06 -1.24
CA SER A 150 22.13 12.92 -2.61
C SER A 150 22.00 14.17 -3.48
N GLY A 151 21.50 15.29 -2.95
CA GLY A 151 21.42 16.57 -3.67
C GLY A 151 20.08 16.90 -4.34
N VAL A 152 19.05 16.09 -4.11
CA VAL A 152 17.71 16.35 -4.63
C VAL A 152 16.98 17.35 -3.72
N ASN A 153 16.35 18.36 -4.31
CA ASN A 153 15.50 19.28 -3.57
C ASN A 153 14.15 18.63 -3.28
N VAL A 154 13.68 18.74 -2.05
CA VAL A 154 12.40 18.21 -1.59
C VAL A 154 11.56 19.35 -1.05
N LYS A 155 10.41 19.56 -1.69
CA LYS A 155 9.36 20.48 -1.25
C LYS A 155 8.16 19.69 -0.77
N LEU A 156 7.68 19.97 0.43
CA LEU A 156 6.50 19.34 1.00
C LEU A 156 5.46 20.40 1.34
N LEU A 157 4.22 20.15 0.98
CA LEU A 157 3.09 21.05 1.21
C LEU A 157 1.94 20.30 1.88
N LEU A 158 1.58 20.71 3.10
CA LEU A 158 0.50 20.09 3.88
C LEU A 158 -0.48 21.09 4.49
N MET A 159 -1.67 20.63 4.90
CA MET A 159 -2.68 21.50 5.48
C MET A 159 -2.19 22.07 6.82
N ASP A 160 -2.43 23.36 7.06
CA ASP A 160 -2.20 23.97 8.36
C ASP A 160 -3.23 23.44 9.39
N PRO A 161 -2.79 22.92 10.55
CA PRO A 161 -3.70 22.41 11.58
C PRO A 161 -4.62 23.50 12.15
N GLN A 162 -4.25 24.78 12.03
CA GLN A 162 -5.07 25.93 12.45
C GLN A 162 -5.94 26.47 11.31
N SER A 163 -6.02 25.77 10.17
CA SER A 163 -6.88 26.17 9.07
C SER A 163 -8.37 26.02 9.42
N PRO A 164 -9.22 26.99 9.09
CA PRO A 164 -10.68 26.85 9.20
C PRO A 164 -11.23 25.63 8.42
N VAL A 165 -10.50 25.18 7.40
CA VAL A 165 -10.83 23.97 6.63
C VAL A 165 -10.71 22.71 7.49
N VAL A 166 -9.72 22.64 8.38
CA VAL A 166 -9.54 21.50 9.29
C VAL A 166 -10.69 21.42 10.27
N ASP A 167 -11.12 22.57 10.81
CA ASP A 167 -12.29 22.63 11.69
C ASP A 167 -13.57 22.19 10.96
N LEU A 168 -13.76 22.65 9.71
CA LEU A 168 -14.91 22.28 8.90
C LEU A 168 -14.96 20.77 8.62
N ILE A 169 -13.84 20.17 8.22
CA ILE A 169 -13.74 18.72 7.96
C ILE A 169 -13.93 17.94 9.27
N SER A 170 -13.35 18.39 10.38
CA SER A 170 -13.48 17.72 11.67
C SER A 170 -14.93 17.75 12.20
N ARG A 171 -15.66 18.84 11.95
CA ARG A 171 -17.10 18.93 12.26
C ARG A 171 -17.94 17.98 11.40
N GLN A 172 -17.64 17.86 10.09
CA GLN A 172 -18.29 16.87 9.22
C GLN A 172 -18.02 15.43 9.69
N ALA A 173 -16.84 15.18 10.25
CA ALA A 173 -16.46 13.91 10.86
C ALA A 173 -17.02 13.73 12.30
N HIS A 174 -18.10 14.44 12.67
CA HIS A 174 -18.77 14.35 13.97
C HIS A 174 -17.86 14.72 15.16
N GLY A 175 -16.93 15.66 14.95
CA GLY A 175 -16.06 16.18 16.02
C GLY A 175 -14.85 15.31 16.36
N LYS A 176 -14.57 14.25 15.58
CA LYS A 176 -13.37 13.41 15.79
C LYS A 176 -12.11 14.17 15.41
N SER A 177 -11.15 14.28 16.35
CA SER A 177 -9.86 14.95 16.16
C SER A 177 -8.88 14.18 15.26
N THR A 178 -9.27 13.03 14.72
CA THR A 178 -8.38 12.13 13.97
C THR A 178 -7.68 12.82 12.79
N PHE A 179 -8.40 13.66 12.03
CA PHE A 179 -7.81 14.39 10.90
C PHE A 179 -6.81 15.46 11.34
N LEU A 180 -7.14 16.23 12.38
CA LEU A 180 -6.24 17.20 13.00
C LEU A 180 -4.99 16.52 13.57
N ASN A 181 -5.16 15.39 14.25
CA ASN A 181 -4.07 14.62 14.82
C ASN A 181 -3.16 14.06 13.73
N GLU A 182 -3.70 13.58 12.62
CA GLU A 182 -2.89 13.15 11.46
C GLU A 182 -2.01 14.29 10.92
N ILE A 183 -2.56 15.51 10.79
CA ILE A 183 -1.81 16.68 10.34
C ILE A 183 -0.70 17.02 11.34
N LYS A 184 -1.04 17.14 12.64
CA LYS A 184 -0.08 17.46 13.70
C LYS A 184 1.07 16.44 13.78
N THR A 185 0.74 15.14 13.75
CA THR A 185 1.75 14.07 13.75
C THR A 185 2.67 14.17 12.52
N SER A 186 2.12 14.48 11.34
CA SER A 186 2.93 14.60 10.12
C SER A 186 3.86 15.79 10.20
N ILE A 187 3.39 16.95 10.67
CA ILE A 187 4.22 18.14 10.91
C ILE A 187 5.40 17.80 11.82
N LEU A 188 5.12 17.15 12.95
CA LEU A 188 6.16 16.81 13.92
C LEU A 188 7.21 15.85 13.36
N LEU A 189 6.77 14.80 12.64
CA LEU A 189 7.67 13.84 12.00
C LEU A 189 8.54 14.51 10.92
N LEU A 190 7.97 15.44 10.15
CA LEU A 190 8.69 16.17 9.11
C LEU A 190 9.67 17.19 9.69
N GLN A 191 9.33 17.86 10.80
CA GLN A 191 10.25 18.73 11.53
C GLN A 191 11.46 17.95 12.05
N LYS A 192 11.22 16.80 12.68
CA LYS A 192 12.31 15.92 13.13
C LYS A 192 13.19 15.45 11.98
N LEU A 193 12.59 15.07 10.84
CA LEU A 193 13.36 14.72 9.65
C LEU A 193 14.19 15.91 9.14
N GLN A 194 13.64 17.12 9.18
CA GLN A 194 14.36 18.34 8.81
C GLN A 194 15.57 18.57 9.73
N GLU A 195 15.41 18.44 11.05
CA GLU A 195 16.52 18.52 12.03
C GLU A 195 17.61 17.47 11.76
N GLU A 196 17.22 16.22 11.48
CA GLU A 196 18.13 15.13 11.15
C GLU A 196 18.90 15.38 9.84
N ILE A 197 18.28 16.03 8.85
CA ILE A 197 18.92 16.40 7.60
C ILE A 197 19.84 17.61 7.80
N GLU A 198 19.41 18.58 8.60
CA GLU A 198 20.18 19.79 8.87
C GLU A 198 21.45 19.48 9.67
N SER A 199 21.39 18.56 10.64
CA SER A 199 22.53 18.12 11.46
C SER A 199 23.64 17.41 10.67
N VAL A 200 23.35 16.90 9.47
CA VAL A 200 24.36 16.29 8.59
C VAL A 200 24.99 17.37 7.71
N GLU A 201 26.27 17.65 7.93
CA GLU A 201 27.06 18.50 7.03
C GLU A 201 27.45 17.71 5.78
N SER A 202 26.90 18.12 4.63
CA SER A 202 27.27 17.59 3.32
C SER A 202 27.21 18.72 2.28
N PRO A 203 28.28 18.91 1.47
CA PRO A 203 28.33 19.96 0.46
C PRO A 203 27.40 19.69 -0.73
N THR A 204 26.97 18.43 -0.90
CA THR A 204 26.05 18.01 -1.97
C THR A 204 24.60 17.93 -1.50
N LYS A 205 24.28 18.45 -0.30
CA LYS A 205 22.94 18.35 0.29
C LYS A 205 21.93 19.24 -0.47
N GLY A 206 20.80 18.66 -0.86
CA GLY A 206 19.66 19.38 -1.42
C GLY A 206 18.88 20.15 -0.35
N LYS A 207 17.89 20.94 -0.76
CA LYS A 207 17.02 21.66 0.18
C LYS A 207 15.83 20.80 0.58
N PHE A 208 15.57 20.67 1.88
CA PHE A 208 14.34 20.08 2.40
C PHE A 208 13.48 21.18 3.00
N VAL A 209 12.31 21.45 2.40
CA VAL A 209 11.47 22.59 2.77
C VAL A 209 10.03 22.14 2.95
N VAL A 210 9.43 22.49 4.08
CA VAL A 210 8.05 22.15 4.43
C VAL A 210 7.23 23.42 4.55
N HIS A 211 6.11 23.49 3.84
CA HIS A 211 5.17 24.61 3.85
C HIS A 211 3.77 24.14 4.25
N THR A 212 2.98 25.04 4.84
CA THR A 212 1.58 24.82 5.17
C THR A 212 0.63 25.74 4.40
N TYR A 213 -0.57 25.26 4.09
CA TYR A 213 -1.62 26.03 3.41
C TYR A 213 -2.96 25.97 4.15
N ARG A 214 -3.84 26.96 3.92
CA ARG A 214 -5.10 27.15 4.69
C ARG A 214 -6.39 27.10 3.86
N PHE A 215 -6.32 26.69 2.60
CA PHE A 215 -7.47 26.62 1.69
C PHE A 215 -7.78 25.16 1.29
N ILE A 216 -8.95 24.92 0.68
CA ILE A 216 -9.34 23.59 0.19
C ILE A 216 -8.59 23.32 -1.12
N PRO A 217 -7.72 22.30 -1.18
CA PRO A 217 -7.01 21.98 -2.41
C PRO A 217 -7.95 21.22 -3.36
N SER A 218 -7.83 21.44 -4.66
CA SER A 218 -8.59 20.68 -5.65
C SER A 218 -8.11 19.22 -5.74
N HIS A 219 -6.85 18.97 -5.45
CA HIS A 219 -6.20 17.66 -5.55
C HIS A 219 -5.00 17.57 -4.60
N SER A 220 -4.51 16.35 -4.36
CA SER A 220 -3.16 16.12 -3.80
C SER A 220 -2.25 15.64 -4.91
N PHE A 221 -0.94 15.84 -4.79
CA PHE A 221 -0.03 15.56 -5.90
C PHE A 221 1.37 15.13 -5.48
N ILE A 222 2.05 14.51 -6.43
CA ILE A 222 3.49 14.24 -6.43
C ILE A 222 4.03 14.72 -7.76
N SER A 223 4.91 15.69 -7.71
CA SER A 223 5.54 16.35 -8.83
C SER A 223 7.01 16.00 -8.83
N LEU A 224 7.51 15.40 -9.90
CA LEU A 224 8.88 14.92 -10.03
C LEU A 224 9.54 15.62 -11.22
N ASP A 225 10.69 16.27 -10.98
CA ASP A 225 11.50 16.94 -11.99
C ASP A 225 10.66 17.76 -12.99
N VAL A 226 9.73 18.59 -12.48
CA VAL A 226 8.66 19.18 -13.30
C VAL A 226 9.15 20.13 -14.41
N GLN A 227 10.35 20.69 -14.23
CA GLN A 227 10.99 21.55 -15.21
C GLN A 227 11.74 20.76 -16.30
N GLU A 228 11.90 19.45 -16.13
CA GLU A 228 12.59 18.58 -17.07
C GLU A 228 11.64 18.02 -18.13
N PRO A 229 12.16 17.69 -19.34
CA PRO A 229 11.36 17.03 -20.38
C PRO A 229 10.76 15.68 -19.94
N GLY A 230 11.40 15.01 -18.98
CA GLY A 230 10.95 13.74 -18.40
C GLY A 230 10.12 13.89 -17.11
N GLY A 231 9.71 15.11 -16.77
CA GLY A 231 8.96 15.39 -15.56
C GLY A 231 7.61 14.69 -15.52
N LEU A 232 7.15 14.36 -14.32
CA LEU A 232 5.94 13.58 -14.09
C LEU A 232 5.13 14.17 -12.94
N ILE A 233 3.81 14.25 -13.11
CA ILE A 233 2.88 14.68 -12.07
C ILE A 233 1.86 13.59 -11.84
N VAL A 234 1.76 13.12 -10.60
CA VAL A 234 0.66 12.28 -10.11
C VAL A 234 -0.30 13.19 -9.37
N ALA A 235 -1.58 13.20 -9.76
CA ALA A 235 -2.62 13.99 -9.10
C ALA A 235 -3.77 13.11 -8.62
N ASP A 236 -4.03 13.11 -7.32
CA ASP A 236 -5.19 12.44 -6.69
C ASP A 236 -6.34 13.44 -6.53
N ILE A 237 -7.51 13.09 -7.06
CA ILE A 237 -8.69 13.95 -7.03
C ILE A 237 -9.53 13.69 -5.76
N GLY A 238 -10.04 14.76 -5.16
CA GLY A 238 -10.91 14.69 -3.97
C GLY A 238 -10.21 14.25 -2.67
N PRO A 239 -9.03 14.80 -2.31
CA PRO A 239 -8.23 14.34 -1.18
C PRO A 239 -8.90 14.54 0.20
N TYR A 240 -10.00 15.30 0.26
CA TYR A 240 -10.74 15.68 1.46
C TYR A 240 -12.04 14.88 1.67
N LEU A 241 -12.42 13.97 0.76
CA LEU A 241 -13.67 13.20 0.84
C LEU A 241 -13.68 12.14 1.97
N GLY A 242 -12.68 12.09 2.85
CA GLY A 242 -12.60 11.10 3.94
C GLY A 242 -12.02 9.75 3.50
N ARG A 243 -12.06 8.76 4.41
CA ARG A 243 -11.39 7.44 4.25
C ARG A 243 -12.16 6.44 3.38
N ASN A 244 -13.46 6.65 3.16
CA ASN A 244 -14.36 5.68 2.53
C ASN A 244 -14.60 5.92 1.04
N PHE A 245 -14.00 6.96 0.47
CA PHE A 245 -14.21 7.32 -0.93
C PHE A 245 -12.97 6.97 -1.74
N GLN A 246 -13.18 6.27 -2.85
CA GLN A 246 -12.14 6.03 -3.84
C GLN A 246 -11.60 7.37 -4.32
N ARG A 247 -10.27 7.52 -4.29
CA ARG A 247 -9.57 8.71 -4.76
C ARG A 247 -8.93 8.36 -6.08
N PRO A 248 -9.56 8.73 -7.21
CA PRO A 248 -8.96 8.46 -8.50
C PRO A 248 -7.69 9.29 -8.66
N SER A 249 -6.70 8.68 -9.30
CA SER A 249 -5.38 9.27 -9.53
C SER A 249 -5.14 9.39 -11.03
N ILE A 250 -4.54 10.50 -11.45
CA ILE A 250 -4.16 10.74 -12.84
C ILE A 250 -2.64 10.91 -12.88
N VAL A 251 -1.98 10.22 -13.82
CA VAL A 251 -0.56 10.39 -14.10
C VAL A 251 -0.42 11.21 -15.37
N LEU A 252 0.30 12.33 -15.26
CA LEU A 252 0.49 13.33 -16.29
C LEU A 252 1.96 13.39 -16.67
N ILE A 253 2.22 13.42 -17.98
CA ILE A 253 3.54 13.60 -18.58
C ILE A 253 3.61 14.94 -19.29
N ASN A 254 4.82 15.50 -19.39
CA ASN A 254 5.04 16.76 -20.07
C ASN A 254 4.73 16.65 -21.57
N LYS A 255 3.55 17.15 -21.97
CA LYS A 255 3.08 17.17 -23.35
C LYS A 255 2.55 18.55 -23.70
N LYS A 256 2.98 19.05 -24.86
CA LYS A 256 2.58 20.35 -25.38
C LYS A 256 1.06 20.45 -25.49
N HIS A 257 0.48 21.51 -24.94
CA HIS A 257 -0.98 21.75 -24.89
C HIS A 257 -1.78 20.68 -24.12
N GLY A 258 -1.11 19.92 -23.24
CA GLY A 258 -1.74 18.96 -22.34
C GLY A 258 -2.16 19.59 -21.01
N LEU A 259 -2.62 18.74 -20.09
CA LEU A 259 -2.98 19.12 -18.72
C LEU A 259 -1.77 19.30 -17.80
N TYR A 260 -0.59 18.89 -18.24
CA TYR A 260 0.63 18.95 -17.43
C TYR A 260 0.93 20.36 -16.92
N ASP A 261 0.95 21.35 -17.81
CA ASP A 261 1.19 22.75 -17.46
C ASP A 261 0.10 23.27 -16.52
N HIS A 262 -1.16 22.90 -16.75
CA HIS A 262 -2.28 23.30 -15.89
C HIS A 262 -2.10 22.80 -14.44
N TYR A 263 -1.76 21.52 -14.25
CA TYR A 263 -1.53 20.97 -12.92
C TYR A 263 -0.25 21.49 -12.28
N ARG A 264 0.82 21.71 -13.05
CA ARG A 264 2.01 22.42 -12.56
C ARG A 264 1.64 23.79 -12.01
N ASP A 265 0.93 24.60 -12.80
CA ASP A 265 0.59 25.96 -12.42
C ASP A 265 -0.32 26.00 -11.19
N LEU A 266 -1.23 25.02 -11.03
CA LEU A 266 -2.01 24.84 -9.80
C LEU A 266 -1.12 24.52 -8.60
N ASN A 267 -0.17 23.58 -8.75
CA ASN A 267 0.76 23.21 -7.68
C ASN A 267 1.63 24.40 -7.27
N ASP A 268 2.16 25.14 -8.23
CA ASP A 268 2.96 26.34 -8.01
C ASP A 268 2.15 27.44 -7.33
N SER A 269 0.89 27.64 -7.75
CA SER A 269 -0.03 28.58 -7.09
C SER A 269 -0.26 28.20 -5.62
N MET A 270 -0.41 26.89 -5.34
CA MET A 270 -0.53 26.42 -3.97
C MET A 270 0.73 26.68 -3.14
N TRP A 271 1.92 26.54 -3.75
CA TRP A 271 3.18 26.89 -3.09
C TRP A 271 3.29 28.38 -2.79
N LEU A 272 2.93 29.25 -3.75
CA LEU A 272 3.03 30.71 -3.61
C LEU A 272 2.15 31.24 -2.47
N GLU A 273 0.96 30.68 -2.29
CA GLU A 273 0.01 31.05 -1.23
C GLU A 273 0.28 30.34 0.11
N SER A 274 1.24 29.42 0.13
CA SER A 274 1.62 28.68 1.34
C SER A 274 2.60 29.46 2.20
N LYS A 275 2.71 29.06 3.47
CA LYS A 275 3.67 29.64 4.41
C LYS A 275 4.73 28.60 4.77
N PRO A 276 6.01 28.98 4.87
CA PRO A 276 7.01 28.07 5.42
C PRO A 276 6.59 27.65 6.82
N LEU A 277 6.68 26.35 7.07
CA LEU A 277 6.50 25.81 8.41
C LEU A 277 7.62 26.41 9.26
N THR A 278 7.26 27.25 10.23
CA THR A 278 8.25 27.84 11.12
C THR A 278 8.82 26.69 11.95
N PRO A 279 10.13 26.44 11.90
CA PRO A 279 10.71 25.38 12.69
C PRO A 279 10.49 25.60 14.17
N SER A 280 10.16 24.53 14.90
CA SER A 280 9.95 24.55 16.35
C SER A 280 11.17 25.09 17.11
N TRP A 281 12.39 24.99 16.56
CA TRP A 281 13.62 25.53 17.16
C TRP A 281 13.82 27.05 16.97
N LEU A 282 13.01 27.72 16.14
CA LEU A 282 13.02 29.18 15.95
C LEU A 282 12.00 29.89 16.85
N VAL A 283 11.01 29.16 17.37
CA VAL A 283 10.05 29.66 18.37
C VAL A 283 10.60 29.28 19.75
N GLY A 284 10.84 30.29 20.59
CA GLY A 284 11.53 30.13 21.89
C GLY A 284 11.08 28.90 22.69
N GLU A 285 12.09 28.22 23.25
CA GLU A 285 12.04 26.93 23.96
C GLU A 285 10.74 26.71 24.75
N GLY A 286 9.76 26.08 24.11
CA GLY A 286 8.82 25.20 24.79
C GLY A 286 9.56 23.95 25.28
N PRO A 287 9.02 23.20 26.25
CA PRO A 287 9.65 21.98 26.70
C PRO A 287 9.78 21.02 25.51
N LYS A 288 11.01 20.56 25.21
CA LYS A 288 11.29 19.68 24.08
C LYS A 288 10.43 18.42 24.20
N THR A 289 9.49 18.22 23.29
CA THR A 289 8.65 17.03 23.22
C THR A 289 9.26 16.06 22.21
N ARG A 290 9.39 14.79 22.59
CA ARG A 290 9.78 13.71 21.68
C ARG A 290 8.57 12.82 21.39
N THR A 291 8.33 12.58 20.11
CA THR A 291 7.29 11.65 19.65
C THR A 291 7.88 10.38 19.10
N GLN A 292 7.27 9.26 19.49
CA GLN A 292 7.55 7.93 18.98
C GLN A 292 6.26 7.28 18.49
N VAL A 293 6.35 6.56 17.38
CA VAL A 293 5.22 5.81 16.83
C VAL A 293 5.67 4.38 16.62
N PHE A 294 4.93 3.44 17.20
CA PHE A 294 5.12 2.01 17.00
C PHE A 294 3.92 1.47 16.24
N ALA A 295 4.15 0.59 15.28
CA ALA A 295 3.10 0.06 14.43
C ALA A 295 3.23 -1.46 14.34
N SER A 296 2.11 -2.15 14.26
CA SER A 296 2.12 -3.60 14.05
C SER A 296 2.77 -3.95 12.71
N GLY A 297 3.64 -4.95 12.74
CA GLY A 297 4.44 -5.39 11.60
C GLY A 297 5.62 -6.24 12.08
N LYS A 298 6.82 -5.95 11.58
CA LYS A 298 8.05 -6.72 11.89
C LYS A 298 8.50 -6.64 13.35
N ASP A 299 8.06 -5.61 14.08
CA ASP A 299 8.44 -5.40 15.48
C ASP A 299 7.44 -6.03 16.45
N THR A 300 6.33 -6.60 15.95
CA THR A 300 5.39 -7.36 16.78
C THR A 300 5.92 -8.77 16.99
N GLU A 301 5.96 -9.22 18.23
CA GLU A 301 6.28 -10.60 18.57
C GLU A 301 5.00 -11.38 18.89
N VAL A 302 5.02 -12.68 18.63
CA VAL A 302 3.97 -13.63 18.96
C VAL A 302 4.53 -14.77 19.80
N HIS A 303 3.76 -15.20 20.78
CA HIS A 303 4.14 -16.28 21.68
C HIS A 303 3.94 -17.63 21.02
N ASP A 304 5.00 -18.43 20.99
CA ASP A 304 4.99 -19.82 20.55
C ASP A 304 4.88 -20.74 21.76
N PRO A 305 3.70 -21.37 22.00
CA PRO A 305 3.47 -22.17 23.20
C PRO A 305 4.26 -23.49 23.20
N GLU A 306 4.72 -23.98 22.04
CA GLU A 306 5.49 -25.25 21.98
C GLU A 306 6.93 -25.05 22.46
N THR A 307 7.49 -23.88 22.18
CA THR A 307 8.88 -23.53 22.51
C THR A 307 9.02 -22.57 23.69
N GLU A 308 7.89 -22.13 24.25
CA GLU A 308 7.79 -21.06 25.27
C GLU A 308 8.63 -19.82 24.91
N SER A 309 8.68 -19.52 23.61
CA SER A 309 9.53 -18.47 23.06
C SER A 309 8.72 -17.43 22.32
N TRP A 310 9.33 -16.25 22.15
CA TRP A 310 8.76 -15.17 21.39
C TRP A 310 9.45 -15.10 20.03
N ARG A 311 8.65 -15.08 18.97
CA ARG A 311 9.13 -14.96 17.59
C ARG A 311 8.43 -13.81 16.90
N THR A 312 9.00 -13.27 15.84
CA THR A 312 8.36 -12.22 15.05
C THR A 312 7.04 -12.73 14.45
N ALA A 313 5.98 -11.93 14.59
CA ALA A 313 4.69 -12.21 13.97
C ALA A 313 4.78 -12.07 12.43
N GLU A 314 3.96 -12.82 11.71
CA GLU A 314 3.88 -12.73 10.25
C GLU A 314 2.81 -11.74 9.81
N ILE A 315 3.00 -11.13 8.64
CA ILE A 315 1.98 -10.29 8.01
C ILE A 315 0.90 -11.22 7.45
N CYS A 316 -0.34 -11.04 7.88
CA CYS A 316 -1.45 -11.88 7.42
C CYS A 316 -2.32 -11.18 6.38
N GLN A 317 -3.02 -12.01 5.61
CA GLN A 317 -4.07 -11.54 4.72
C GLN A 317 -5.38 -11.45 5.51
N GLY A 318 -5.90 -10.24 5.61
CA GLY A 318 -7.23 -10.00 6.19
C GLY A 318 -8.36 -10.28 5.19
N SER A 319 -9.60 -10.17 5.66
CA SER A 319 -10.79 -10.17 4.79
C SER A 319 -10.88 -8.87 3.96
N ASP A 320 -11.63 -8.92 2.85
CA ASP A 320 -11.84 -7.77 1.94
C ASP A 320 -12.54 -6.57 2.62
N ASP A 321 -13.29 -6.82 3.70
CA ASP A 321 -14.01 -5.80 4.47
C ASP A 321 -13.23 -5.25 5.67
N TRP A 322 -12.07 -5.84 5.98
CA TRP A 322 -11.21 -5.37 7.07
C TRP A 322 -10.58 -4.02 6.76
N ARG A 323 -10.47 -3.19 7.80
CA ARG A 323 -9.94 -1.83 7.70
C ARG A 323 -8.56 -1.73 8.31
N GLY A 324 -7.62 -1.20 7.54
CA GLY A 324 -6.28 -0.92 8.04
C GLY A 324 -6.21 0.26 9.01
N ILE A 325 -5.11 0.31 9.78
CA ILE A 325 -4.63 1.50 10.49
C ILE A 325 -3.44 2.03 9.70
N LYS A 326 -3.46 3.32 9.34
CA LYS A 326 -2.44 3.93 8.48
C LYS A 326 -1.04 3.79 9.10
N GLY A 327 -0.12 3.19 8.35
CA GLY A 327 1.26 2.94 8.79
C GLY A 327 1.44 1.64 9.57
N SER A 328 0.39 0.83 9.73
CA SER A 328 0.42 -0.47 10.41
C SER A 328 0.02 -1.59 9.45
N MET A 329 0.46 -2.81 9.75
CA MET A 329 0.12 -4.01 9.00
C MET A 329 -0.67 -4.98 9.87
N TRP A 330 -1.59 -5.73 9.25
CA TRP A 330 -2.24 -6.85 9.92
C TRP A 330 -1.21 -7.94 10.18
N VAL A 331 -1.15 -8.41 11.43
CA VAL A 331 -0.22 -9.45 11.86
C VAL A 331 -0.95 -10.62 12.49
N TRP A 332 -0.37 -11.81 12.29
CA TRP A 332 -0.84 -13.06 12.88
C TRP A 332 0.34 -14.02 13.13
N ILE A 333 0.07 -15.24 13.57
CA ILE A 333 1.10 -16.28 13.75
C ILE A 333 1.67 -16.83 12.42
N ARG A 334 0.96 -16.60 11.31
CA ARG A 334 1.26 -17.05 9.94
C ARG A 334 0.45 -16.25 8.91
N GLU A 335 0.81 -16.28 7.63
CA GLU A 335 0.10 -15.51 6.57
C GLU A 335 -1.41 -15.82 6.44
N GLN A 336 -1.80 -17.09 6.56
CA GLN A 336 -3.19 -17.55 6.49
C GLN A 336 -3.47 -18.60 7.58
N VAL A 337 -4.65 -18.54 8.19
CA VAL A 337 -5.13 -19.52 9.17
C VAL A 337 -5.21 -20.92 8.54
N THR A 338 -5.20 -21.99 9.33
CA THR A 338 -5.49 -23.35 8.81
C THR A 338 -6.99 -23.65 8.88
N LEU A 339 -7.48 -24.61 8.09
CA LEU A 339 -8.90 -24.97 8.11
C LEU A 339 -9.36 -25.49 9.48
N GLU A 340 -8.50 -26.22 10.19
CA GLU A 340 -8.80 -26.70 11.54
C GLU A 340 -8.91 -25.54 12.53
N GLU A 341 -7.96 -24.61 12.52
CA GLU A 341 -7.99 -23.40 13.36
C GLU A 341 -9.24 -22.55 13.05
N ALA A 342 -9.60 -22.39 11.78
CA ALA A 342 -10.82 -21.70 11.36
C ALA A 342 -12.07 -22.33 11.98
N LYS A 343 -12.13 -23.66 12.07
CA LYS A 343 -13.26 -24.40 12.63
C LYS A 343 -13.31 -24.42 14.14
N THR A 344 -12.16 -24.51 14.81
CA THR A 344 -12.09 -24.69 16.27
C THR A 344 -11.92 -23.37 17.03
N GLY A 345 -11.54 -22.30 16.34
CA GLY A 345 -11.10 -21.05 16.98
C GLY A 345 -9.70 -21.20 17.58
N THR A 346 -9.08 -20.07 17.89
CA THR A 346 -7.71 -20.02 18.43
C THR A 346 -7.52 -18.85 19.38
N GLN A 347 -6.47 -18.93 20.19
CA GLN A 347 -6.05 -17.85 21.09
C GLN A 347 -4.53 -17.73 21.07
N HIS A 348 -4.04 -16.53 20.79
CA HIS A 348 -2.62 -16.24 20.70
C HIS A 348 -2.25 -14.94 21.43
N GLY A 349 -1.10 -14.96 22.10
CA GLY A 349 -0.50 -13.79 22.74
C GLY A 349 0.49 -13.10 21.81
N PHE A 350 0.33 -11.80 21.63
CA PHE A 350 1.26 -10.93 20.91
C PHE A 350 1.83 -9.91 21.88
N ARG A 351 3.02 -9.36 21.59
CA ARG A 351 3.56 -8.25 22.37
C ARG A 351 4.29 -7.23 21.52
N LEU A 352 4.33 -6.02 22.07
CA LEU A 352 5.18 -4.91 21.65
C LEU A 352 6.08 -4.52 22.81
N LYS A 353 7.39 -4.45 22.56
CA LYS A 353 8.39 -3.93 23.51
C LYS A 353 8.99 -2.64 22.99
N PHE A 354 9.12 -1.65 23.88
CA PHE A 354 9.74 -0.37 23.55
C PHE A 354 10.28 0.33 24.79
N ASP A 355 11.21 1.25 24.58
CA ASP A 355 11.83 2.01 25.65
C ASP A 355 11.39 3.48 25.64
N ILE A 356 11.06 3.99 26.82
CA ILE A 356 10.89 5.41 27.11
C ILE A 356 12.18 5.90 27.79
N PRO A 357 12.86 6.94 27.27
CA PRO A 357 14.11 7.43 27.84
C PRO A 357 13.98 7.80 29.34
N PRO A 358 15.01 7.52 30.16
CA PRO A 358 15.03 7.95 31.56
C PRO A 358 15.05 9.48 31.69
N GLY A 359 14.40 10.02 32.72
CA GLY A 359 14.24 11.46 32.93
C GLY A 359 13.05 12.10 32.19
N THR A 360 12.10 11.29 31.75
CA THR A 360 10.89 11.75 31.07
C THR A 360 9.94 12.41 32.08
N LYS A 361 9.75 13.73 31.97
CA LYS A 361 9.01 14.51 32.97
C LYS A 361 7.49 14.33 32.91
N ALA A 362 6.94 14.13 31.72
CA ALA A 362 5.50 13.95 31.50
C ALA A 362 5.23 13.24 30.18
N MET A 363 4.10 12.52 30.13
CA MET A 363 3.58 11.84 28.94
C MET A 363 2.26 12.51 28.53
N PRO A 364 2.29 13.69 27.87
CA PRO A 364 1.08 14.38 27.41
C PRO A 364 0.21 13.53 26.47
N ARG A 365 0.78 12.49 25.82
CA ARG A 365 -0.01 11.60 24.96
C ARG A 365 0.56 10.19 24.93
N ALA A 366 -0.29 9.21 25.18
CA ALA A 366 -0.03 7.81 24.88
C ALA A 366 -1.32 7.15 24.39
N GLU A 367 -1.50 7.08 23.07
CA GLU A 367 -2.71 6.57 22.44
C GLU A 367 -2.40 5.31 21.63
N LEU A 368 -3.05 4.20 21.99
CA LEU A 368 -3.02 2.95 21.25
C LEU A 368 -4.27 2.85 20.37
N PHE A 369 -4.05 2.87 19.06
CA PHE A 369 -5.06 2.55 18.06
C PHE A 369 -5.06 1.05 17.85
N LEU A 370 -6.21 0.39 17.93
CA LEU A 370 -6.30 -1.07 17.88
C LEU A 370 -7.49 -1.56 17.05
N ARG A 371 -7.27 -2.64 16.31
CA ARG A 371 -8.32 -3.55 15.83
C ARG A 371 -7.84 -4.99 15.94
N ALA A 372 -8.78 -5.86 16.18
CA ALA A 372 -8.63 -7.29 15.99
C ALA A 372 -9.84 -7.78 15.20
N ASP A 373 -9.73 -8.96 14.62
CA ASP A 373 -10.83 -9.65 13.98
C ASP A 373 -12.01 -9.82 14.96
N ASP A 374 -11.88 -10.75 15.90
CA ASP A 374 -12.91 -11.03 16.91
C ASP A 374 -12.67 -10.29 18.22
N VAL A 375 -11.76 -10.76 19.08
CA VAL A 375 -11.53 -10.18 20.40
C VAL A 375 -10.05 -10.04 20.68
N CYS A 376 -9.67 -8.89 21.21
CA CYS A 376 -8.36 -8.61 21.75
C CYS A 376 -8.47 -8.06 23.17
N ARG A 377 -7.74 -8.68 24.10
CA ARG A 377 -7.53 -8.17 25.45
C ARG A 377 -6.13 -7.57 25.54
N VAL A 378 -6.05 -6.40 26.16
CA VAL A 378 -4.82 -5.62 26.22
C VAL A 378 -4.33 -5.53 27.65
N THR A 379 -3.03 -5.76 27.84
CA THR A 379 -2.33 -5.56 29.11
C THR A 379 -1.14 -4.63 28.86
N VAL A 380 -1.01 -3.57 29.64
CA VAL A 380 0.11 -2.63 29.56
C VAL A 380 0.91 -2.72 30.85
N ASN A 381 2.19 -3.10 30.78
CA ASN A 381 3.07 -3.25 31.96
C ASN A 381 2.39 -4.00 33.13
N ASP A 382 1.87 -5.19 32.86
CA ASP A 382 1.17 -6.06 33.81
C ASP A 382 -0.22 -5.56 34.28
N VAL A 383 -0.70 -4.41 33.79
CA VAL A 383 -2.04 -3.89 34.06
C VAL A 383 -2.99 -4.28 32.94
N GLY A 384 -3.85 -5.26 33.21
CA GLY A 384 -4.90 -5.69 32.27
C GLY A 384 -6.03 -4.66 32.15
N LEU A 385 -6.35 -4.27 30.92
CA LEU A 385 -7.49 -3.39 30.65
C LEU A 385 -8.79 -4.20 30.73
N LYS A 386 -9.83 -3.61 31.30
CA LYS A 386 -11.10 -4.31 31.60
C LYS A 386 -12.02 -4.51 30.39
N GLN A 387 -11.63 -4.01 29.23
CA GLN A 387 -12.45 -4.02 28.02
C GLN A 387 -11.82 -4.94 26.97
N ASP A 388 -12.68 -5.70 26.31
CA ASP A 388 -12.37 -6.52 25.14
C ASP A 388 -12.56 -5.65 23.88
N TYR A 389 -11.62 -5.73 22.94
CA TYR A 389 -11.60 -4.91 21.72
C TYR A 389 -11.72 -5.78 20.47
N GLY A 390 -12.72 -5.52 19.64
CA GLY A 390 -13.07 -6.34 18.48
C GLY A 390 -13.75 -5.54 17.39
N GLY A 391 -13.52 -5.86 16.12
CA GLY A 391 -14.14 -5.15 14.98
C GLY A 391 -13.12 -4.70 13.94
N ALA A 392 -12.64 -5.65 13.15
CA ALA A 392 -11.74 -5.39 12.03
C ALA A 392 -12.40 -4.55 10.91
N GLU A 393 -13.72 -4.70 10.73
CA GLU A 393 -14.56 -4.05 9.74
C GLU A 393 -15.05 -2.65 10.16
N TYR A 394 -14.97 -2.33 11.46
CA TYR A 394 -15.53 -1.11 12.02
C TYR A 394 -14.95 0.15 11.35
N PRO A 395 -15.74 1.21 11.12
CA PRO A 395 -15.23 2.40 10.42
C PRO A 395 -13.99 3.03 11.06
N GLU A 396 -13.91 3.03 12.39
CA GLU A 396 -12.79 3.60 13.15
C GLU A 396 -12.16 2.54 14.08
N PRO A 397 -10.83 2.59 14.31
CA PRO A 397 -10.18 1.73 15.29
C PRO A 397 -10.55 2.17 16.71
N PHE A 398 -10.38 1.27 17.67
CA PHE A 398 -10.43 1.64 19.09
C PHE A 398 -9.25 2.54 19.43
N ILE A 399 -9.49 3.53 20.27
CA ILE A 399 -8.46 4.44 20.78
C ILE A 399 -8.40 4.22 22.29
N ILE A 400 -7.25 3.75 22.75
CA ILE A 400 -7.00 3.40 24.15
C ILE A 400 -5.95 4.36 24.68
N ASN A 401 -6.25 5.08 25.76
CA ASN A 401 -5.26 5.90 26.45
C ASN A 401 -4.43 5.01 27.37
N CYS A 402 -3.10 5.07 27.20
CA CYS A 402 -2.14 4.25 27.92
C CYS A 402 -1.22 5.08 28.84
N ASP A 403 -1.46 6.38 28.97
CA ASP A 403 -0.63 7.34 29.68
C ASP A 403 -0.36 6.94 31.14
N ASP A 404 -1.40 6.50 31.84
CA ASP A 404 -1.30 6.09 33.25
C ASP A 404 -0.57 4.75 33.49
N PHE A 405 -0.33 3.97 32.44
CA PHE A 405 0.22 2.61 32.56
C PHE A 405 1.68 2.50 32.10
N LEU A 406 2.22 3.56 31.49
CA LEU A 406 3.59 3.59 30.99
C LEU A 406 4.57 4.11 32.05
N ARG A 407 5.82 3.67 31.97
CA ARG A 407 6.90 4.04 32.89
C ARG A 407 8.18 4.36 32.13
N GLU A 408 9.12 5.03 32.79
CA GLU A 408 10.47 5.19 32.24
C GLU A 408 11.16 3.82 32.07
N GLY A 409 12.02 3.72 31.06
CA GLY A 409 12.70 2.47 30.68
C GLY A 409 11.83 1.57 29.81
N THR A 410 11.97 0.26 29.99
CA THR A 410 11.31 -0.74 29.15
C THR A 410 9.84 -0.90 29.50
N ASN A 411 9.01 -0.81 28.46
CA ASN A 411 7.57 -1.01 28.50
C ASN A 411 7.19 -2.18 27.60
N GLU A 412 6.16 -2.89 28.02
CA GLU A 412 5.59 -4.00 27.27
C GLU A 412 4.06 -3.85 27.19
N ILE A 413 3.53 -3.99 25.98
CA ILE A 413 2.09 -4.11 25.74
C ILE A 413 1.84 -5.52 25.22
N HIS A 414 1.03 -6.28 25.94
CA HIS A 414 0.58 -7.61 25.57
C HIS A 414 -0.84 -7.56 25.00
N PHE A 415 -1.05 -8.29 23.91
CA PHE A 415 -2.31 -8.43 23.22
C PHE A 415 -2.69 -9.91 23.20
N GLU A 416 -3.70 -10.30 23.95
CA GLU A 416 -4.29 -11.63 23.84
C GLU A 416 -5.41 -11.56 22.81
N VAL A 417 -5.20 -12.19 21.65
CA VAL A 417 -6.17 -12.20 20.55
C VAL A 417 -6.86 -13.55 20.51
N ILE A 418 -8.19 -13.52 20.54
CA ILE A 418 -9.09 -14.67 20.54
C ILE A 418 -9.86 -14.60 19.22
N ASN A 419 -9.73 -15.65 18.41
CA ASN A 419 -10.56 -15.91 17.24
C ASN A 419 -11.59 -16.98 17.59
N TYR A 420 -12.87 -16.71 17.39
CA TYR A 420 -13.95 -17.63 17.68
C TYR A 420 -14.06 -18.73 16.62
N ALA A 421 -14.56 -19.88 17.04
CA ALA A 421 -14.76 -21.03 16.19
C ALA A 421 -15.82 -20.76 15.12
N LYS A 422 -15.54 -21.13 13.87
CA LYS A 422 -16.52 -21.16 12.77
C LYS A 422 -16.65 -22.59 12.23
N PRO A 423 -17.45 -23.46 12.87
CA PRO A 423 -17.47 -24.90 12.57
C PRO A 423 -17.86 -25.27 11.14
N ASP A 424 -18.58 -24.38 10.46
CA ASP A 424 -19.06 -24.49 9.09
C ASP A 424 -18.08 -23.96 8.04
N ALA A 425 -16.89 -23.49 8.44
CA ALA A 425 -15.84 -23.05 7.52
C ALA A 425 -15.49 -24.16 6.52
N ALA A 426 -15.55 -23.84 5.23
CA ALA A 426 -15.19 -24.73 4.13
C ALA A 426 -13.74 -24.52 3.67
N ALA A 427 -13.20 -23.32 3.89
CA ALA A 427 -11.84 -22.93 3.60
C ALA A 427 -11.28 -22.01 4.71
N PRO A 428 -9.94 -21.91 4.85
CA PRO A 428 -9.34 -21.03 5.85
C PRO A 428 -9.77 -19.55 5.78
N GLU A 429 -10.04 -19.07 4.57
CA GLU A 429 -10.44 -17.69 4.30
C GLU A 429 -11.83 -17.36 4.84
N ASP A 430 -12.62 -18.39 5.21
CA ASP A 430 -13.95 -18.19 5.80
C ASP A 430 -13.88 -17.66 7.25
N ASN A 431 -12.73 -17.79 7.91
CA ASN A 431 -12.50 -17.30 9.27
C ASN A 431 -11.07 -16.73 9.43
N PRO A 432 -10.79 -15.57 8.79
CA PRO A 432 -9.46 -14.96 8.84
C PRO A 432 -9.15 -14.50 10.28
N SER A 433 -7.87 -14.31 10.62
CA SER A 433 -7.50 -13.85 11.97
C SER A 433 -6.34 -12.87 11.91
N GLY A 434 -6.42 -11.84 12.74
CA GLY A 434 -5.41 -10.79 12.70
C GLY A 434 -5.55 -9.75 13.80
N LEU A 435 -4.42 -9.10 14.03
CA LEU A 435 -4.27 -7.96 14.92
C LEU A 435 -3.65 -6.81 14.12
N ILE A 436 -4.15 -5.59 14.32
CA ILE A 436 -3.50 -4.39 13.82
C ILE A 436 -3.54 -3.32 14.89
N TYR A 437 -2.39 -2.71 15.16
CA TYR A 437 -2.30 -1.66 16.15
C TYR A 437 -1.31 -0.56 15.75
N ARG A 438 -1.42 0.58 16.42
CA ARG A 438 -0.47 1.68 16.33
C ARG A 438 -0.44 2.43 17.65
N LEU A 439 0.72 2.50 18.28
CA LEU A 439 0.93 3.26 19.50
C LEU A 439 1.55 4.62 19.16
N HIS A 440 0.94 5.70 19.65
CA HIS A 440 1.41 7.08 19.53
C HIS A 440 1.85 7.58 20.90
N LEU A 441 3.13 7.85 21.07
CA LEU A 441 3.70 8.41 22.30
C LEU A 441 4.21 9.82 22.05
N GLU A 442 3.94 10.71 22.99
CA GLU A 442 4.51 12.05 23.09
C GLU A 442 4.91 12.28 24.54
N TYR A 443 6.19 12.56 24.75
CA TYR A 443 6.75 12.79 26.08
C TYR A 443 7.74 13.95 26.11
N LEU A 444 7.86 14.59 27.26
CA LEU A 444 8.81 15.69 27.48
C LEU A 444 10.21 15.15 27.72
N GLU A 445 11.19 15.67 26.97
CA GLU A 445 12.61 15.43 27.22
C GLU A 445 13.04 16.09 28.54
N GLY A 446 13.82 15.35 29.32
CA GLY A 446 14.31 15.71 30.65
C GLY A 446 15.33 16.82 30.65
#